data_AF-A0A7L4F2Y7-F1
#
_entry.id   AF-A0A7L4F2Y7-F1
#
_cell.length_a   1.000
_cell.length_b   1.000
_cell.length_c   1.000
_cell.angle_alpha   90.00
_cell.angle_beta   90.00
_cell.angle_gamma   90.00
#
_symmetry.space_group_name_H-M   'P 1'
#
loop_
_entity.id
_entity.type
_entity.pdbx_description
1 polymer ?
#
loop_
_entity_poly.entity_id
_entity_poly.type
_entity_poly.pdbx_seq_one_letter_code
_entity_poly.pdbx_strand_id
1 'polypeptide(L)'
;CPVGHFCPRGSRSPVPCPPGSHVPHSHGEQCQPCPEGHYCNSSSILEQECPPGHFCPAGTASAAQFPCPKGTFNPQPGSSLRSHCSPCEPGHFCALPGQSQVTGPCLAGFYCTGGAASPTPRDALGGNTCPQGSYCPLGSASPLPCPPGHYSSSAGNTGIQDCLLCDAGKTLQNPDG
;
A
#
# COMPACT_ATOMS: atom_id res chain seq x y z
N CYS A 1 0.94 -42.40 6.83
CA CYS A 1 0.60 -41.24 5.98
C CYS A 1 1.87 -40.45 5.73
N PRO A 2 2.22 -40.16 4.47
CA PRO A 2 3.34 -39.28 4.14
C PRO A 2 3.08 -37.85 4.61
N VAL A 3 4.14 -37.04 4.70
CA VAL A 3 4.07 -35.61 5.04
C VAL A 3 3.16 -34.88 4.03
N GLY A 4 2.46 -33.84 4.49
CA GLY A 4 1.47 -33.12 3.68
C GLY A 4 0.15 -33.88 3.44
N HIS A 5 -0.01 -35.08 4.02
CA HIS A 5 -1.24 -35.86 3.96
C HIS A 5 -1.67 -36.31 5.35
N PHE A 6 -2.98 -36.35 5.60
CA PHE A 6 -3.57 -36.95 6.79
C PHE A 6 -4.28 -38.25 6.43
N CYS A 7 -4.36 -39.20 7.37
CA CYS A 7 -5.23 -40.38 7.21
C CYS A 7 -6.27 -40.39 8.34
N PRO A 8 -7.56 -40.24 8.03
CA PRO A 8 -8.63 -40.46 9.00
C PRO A 8 -8.54 -41.85 9.63
N ARG A 9 -9.02 -42.00 10.88
CA ARG A 9 -9.10 -43.31 11.55
C ARG A 9 -9.75 -44.35 10.65
N GLY A 10 -9.05 -45.45 10.39
CA GLY A 10 -9.51 -46.54 9.53
C GLY A 10 -9.22 -46.38 8.03
N SER A 11 -8.70 -45.22 7.59
CA SER A 11 -8.28 -45.03 6.20
C SER A 11 -6.87 -45.56 5.95
N ARG A 12 -6.71 -46.33 4.86
CA ARG A 12 -5.40 -46.72 4.31
C ARG A 12 -4.91 -45.77 3.21
N SER A 13 -5.75 -44.84 2.79
CA SER A 13 -5.47 -43.89 1.71
C SER A 13 -5.12 -42.52 2.29
N PRO A 14 -3.91 -41.99 2.05
CA PRO A 14 -3.55 -40.63 2.43
C PRO A 14 -4.43 -39.59 1.71
N VAL A 15 -4.92 -38.60 2.45
CA VAL A 15 -5.66 -37.46 1.90
C VAL A 15 -4.76 -36.22 1.99
N PRO A 16 -4.50 -35.49 0.88
CA PRO A 16 -3.67 -34.29 0.93
C PRO A 16 -4.34 -33.20 1.76
N CYS A 17 -3.53 -32.39 2.46
CA CYS A 17 -4.07 -31.24 3.16
C CYS A 17 -4.58 -30.17 2.20
N PRO A 18 -5.73 -29.54 2.50
CA PRO A 18 -6.21 -28.42 1.71
C PRO A 18 -5.25 -27.22 1.80
N PRO A 19 -5.23 -26.32 0.81
CA PRO A 19 -4.49 -25.07 0.88
C PRO A 19 -4.80 -24.30 2.18
N GLY A 20 -3.77 -23.73 2.78
CA GLY A 20 -3.86 -23.06 4.08
C GLY A 20 -3.63 -23.99 5.27
N SER A 21 -3.31 -25.26 5.01
CA SER A 21 -3.01 -26.23 6.05
C SER A 21 -1.83 -27.13 5.69
N HIS A 22 -1.18 -27.69 6.71
CA HIS A 22 0.02 -28.51 6.58
C HIS A 22 0.02 -29.63 7.64
N VAL A 23 0.91 -30.61 7.44
CA VAL A 23 1.25 -31.60 8.47
C VAL A 23 2.77 -31.75 8.48
N PRO A 24 3.46 -31.27 9.51
CA PRO A 24 4.93 -31.24 9.52
C PRO A 24 5.57 -32.62 9.78
N HIS A 25 4.79 -33.58 10.28
CA HIS A 25 5.27 -34.93 10.63
C HIS A 25 4.46 -36.02 9.93
N SER A 26 5.07 -37.20 9.74
CA SER A 26 4.39 -38.39 9.26
C SER A 26 3.33 -38.87 10.27
N HIS A 27 2.33 -39.63 9.79
CA HIS A 27 1.23 -40.16 10.62
C HIS A 27 0.26 -39.12 11.22
N GLY A 28 0.17 -37.92 10.65
CA GLY A 28 -0.84 -36.97 11.10
C GLY A 28 -2.27 -37.49 10.91
N GLU A 29 -3.07 -37.35 11.96
CA GLU A 29 -4.51 -37.69 11.95
C GLU A 29 -5.36 -36.51 11.45
N GLN A 30 -4.82 -35.29 11.42
CA GLN A 30 -5.49 -34.06 10.98
C GLN A 30 -4.50 -33.02 10.42
N CYS A 31 -4.95 -32.17 9.50
CA CYS A 31 -4.18 -31.02 9.01
C CYS A 31 -4.24 -29.85 10.01
N GLN A 32 -3.10 -29.19 10.22
CA GLN A 32 -2.99 -27.99 11.05
C GLN A 32 -3.07 -26.74 10.17
N PRO A 33 -3.63 -25.62 10.65
CA PRO A 33 -3.57 -24.35 9.92
C PRO A 33 -2.11 -23.95 9.68
N CYS A 34 -1.82 -23.38 8.52
CA CYS A 34 -0.51 -22.77 8.26
C CYS A 34 -0.22 -21.70 9.32
N PRO A 35 0.97 -21.66 9.93
CA PRO A 35 1.29 -20.67 10.95
C PRO A 35 1.27 -19.24 10.38
N GLU A 36 1.12 -18.27 11.26
CA GLU A 36 1.17 -16.87 10.89
C GLU A 36 2.55 -16.49 10.32
N GLY A 37 2.57 -15.48 9.44
CA GLY A 37 3.77 -15.10 8.70
C GLY A 37 4.16 -16.09 7.60
N HIS A 38 3.37 -17.15 7.38
CA HIS A 38 3.61 -18.17 6.37
C HIS A 38 2.34 -18.49 5.56
N TYR A 39 2.54 -19.12 4.41
CA TYR A 39 1.47 -19.69 3.60
C TYR A 39 1.79 -21.11 3.16
N CYS A 40 0.75 -21.90 2.93
CA CYS A 40 0.84 -23.32 2.61
C CYS A 40 -0.05 -23.60 1.39
N ASN A 41 0.54 -23.79 0.21
CA ASN A 41 -0.24 -24.17 -0.99
C ASN A 41 -0.54 -25.70 -0.98
N SER A 42 -1.45 -26.17 -1.83
CA SER A 42 -1.84 -27.60 -1.91
C SER A 42 -0.70 -28.55 -2.29
N SER A 43 0.44 -28.02 -2.75
CA SER A 43 1.65 -28.76 -3.12
C SER A 43 2.78 -28.59 -2.11
N SER A 44 2.56 -27.80 -1.06
CA SER A 44 3.59 -27.39 -0.10
C SER A 44 3.64 -28.37 1.04
N ILE A 45 4.65 -29.23 0.99
CA ILE A 45 5.05 -30.08 2.12
C ILE A 45 5.64 -29.20 3.26
N LEU A 46 6.13 -28.00 2.91
CA LEU A 46 6.72 -27.02 3.83
C LEU A 46 5.99 -25.69 3.81
N GLU A 47 5.95 -25.06 4.98
CA GLU A 47 5.56 -23.67 5.16
C GLU A 47 6.44 -22.75 4.32
N GLN A 48 5.82 -21.78 3.64
CA GLN A 48 6.54 -20.77 2.86
C GLN A 48 6.37 -19.41 3.51
N GLU A 49 7.45 -18.67 3.65
CA GLU A 49 7.42 -17.34 4.27
C GLU A 49 6.53 -16.37 3.48
N CYS A 50 5.78 -15.53 4.19
CA CYS A 50 4.94 -14.51 3.57
C CYS A 50 5.78 -13.56 2.72
N PRO A 51 5.44 -13.33 1.44
CA PRO A 51 6.24 -12.47 0.59
C PRO A 51 6.10 -10.99 0.99
N PRO A 52 7.11 -10.15 0.71
CA PRO A 52 6.96 -8.71 0.77
C PRO A 52 5.73 -8.22 -0.01
N GLY A 53 5.14 -7.14 0.48
CA GLY A 53 3.90 -6.56 0.01
C GLY A 53 2.63 -7.24 0.52
N HIS A 54 2.76 -8.29 1.35
CA HIS A 54 1.64 -9.09 1.84
C HIS A 54 1.70 -9.25 3.36
N PHE A 55 0.64 -9.80 3.93
CA PHE A 55 0.59 -10.23 5.33
C PHE A 55 -0.18 -11.55 5.41
N CYS A 56 0.34 -12.55 6.10
CA CYS A 56 -0.20 -13.91 6.10
C CYS A 56 -0.69 -14.27 7.51
N PRO A 57 -1.98 -14.06 7.84
CA PRO A 57 -2.56 -14.61 9.06
C PRO A 57 -2.55 -16.14 9.04
N ALA A 58 -2.79 -16.77 10.19
CA ALA A 58 -2.88 -18.22 10.27
C ALA A 58 -3.90 -18.79 9.26
N GLY A 59 -3.52 -19.87 8.57
CA GLY A 59 -4.33 -20.50 7.55
C GLY A 59 -4.18 -19.93 6.13
N THR A 60 -3.16 -19.11 5.86
CA THR A 60 -2.95 -18.55 4.52
C THR A 60 -2.58 -19.65 3.50
N ALA A 61 -3.33 -19.71 2.42
CA ALA A 61 -3.27 -20.73 1.38
C ALA A 61 -2.36 -20.38 0.20
N SER A 62 -2.11 -19.09 -0.02
CA SER A 62 -1.27 -18.64 -1.14
C SER A 62 -0.57 -17.33 -0.83
N ALA A 63 0.57 -17.12 -1.49
CA ALA A 63 1.42 -15.94 -1.32
C ALA A 63 0.68 -14.61 -1.57
N ALA A 64 -0.31 -14.62 -2.47
CA ALA A 64 -1.04 -13.43 -2.89
C ALA A 64 -2.41 -13.27 -2.22
N GLN A 65 -2.78 -14.12 -1.26
CA GLN A 65 -4.12 -14.14 -0.67
C GLN A 65 -4.45 -12.84 0.08
N PHE A 66 -3.45 -12.25 0.73
CA PHE A 66 -3.62 -11.12 1.63
C PHE A 66 -2.61 -10.01 1.29
N PRO A 67 -2.84 -9.31 0.18
CA PRO A 67 -1.99 -8.21 -0.24
C PRO A 67 -2.21 -6.99 0.66
N CYS A 68 -1.14 -6.22 0.87
CA CYS A 68 -1.28 -4.88 1.40
C CYS A 68 -2.19 -4.05 0.47
N PRO A 69 -3.15 -3.27 1.01
CA PRO A 69 -4.06 -2.49 0.20
C PRO A 69 -3.33 -1.35 -0.55
N LYS A 70 -3.95 -0.84 -1.61
CA LYS A 70 -3.48 0.39 -2.28
C LYS A 70 -3.30 1.52 -1.27
N GLY A 71 -2.33 2.40 -1.54
CA GLY A 71 -1.91 3.43 -0.59
C GLY A 71 -0.96 2.93 0.49
N THR A 72 -0.70 1.62 0.57
CA THR A 72 0.25 1.03 1.51
C THR A 72 1.25 0.10 0.82
N PHE A 73 2.36 -0.18 1.49
CA PHE A 73 3.37 -1.13 1.06
C PHE A 73 3.94 -1.86 2.28
N ASN A 74 4.57 -3.01 2.06
CA ASN A 74 5.29 -3.71 3.12
C ASN A 74 6.60 -4.31 2.57
N PRO A 75 7.78 -3.77 2.93
CA PRO A 75 9.04 -4.31 2.44
C PRO A 75 9.45 -5.62 3.15
N GLN A 76 8.81 -5.97 4.28
CA GLN A 76 9.23 -7.07 5.13
C GLN A 76 8.58 -8.39 4.70
N PRO A 77 9.35 -9.48 4.53
CA PRO A 77 8.79 -10.82 4.46
C PRO A 77 8.25 -11.25 5.84
N GLY A 78 7.56 -12.39 5.87
CA GLY A 78 7.13 -13.03 7.13
C GLY A 78 6.07 -12.25 7.92
N SER A 79 5.49 -11.21 7.34
CA SER A 79 4.47 -10.41 8.02
C SER A 79 3.18 -11.19 8.22
N SER A 80 2.59 -11.14 9.41
CA SER A 80 1.33 -11.83 9.73
C SER A 80 0.12 -10.89 9.79
N LEU A 81 0.35 -9.60 9.98
CA LEU A 81 -0.69 -8.63 10.31
C LEU A 81 -0.83 -7.53 9.26
N ARG A 82 -2.08 -7.15 8.98
CA ARG A 82 -2.41 -6.03 8.09
C ARG A 82 -1.80 -4.71 8.55
N SER A 83 -1.60 -4.52 9.85
CA SER A 83 -0.96 -3.32 10.42
C SER A 83 0.52 -3.18 10.07
N HIS A 84 1.17 -4.22 9.52
CA HIS A 84 2.53 -4.13 8.98
C HIS A 84 2.55 -3.53 7.56
N CYS A 85 1.39 -3.31 6.94
CA CYS A 85 1.30 -2.52 5.72
C CYS A 85 1.40 -1.03 6.06
N SER A 86 2.57 -0.46 5.81
CA SER A 86 2.85 0.94 6.06
C SER A 86 2.22 1.82 4.99
N PRO A 87 1.62 2.97 5.33
CA PRO A 87 1.17 3.94 4.34
C PRO A 87 2.35 4.40 3.49
N CYS A 88 2.09 4.65 2.20
CA CYS A 88 3.06 5.31 1.33
C CYS A 88 3.50 6.64 1.95
N GLU A 89 4.79 6.96 1.88
CA GLU A 89 5.33 8.17 2.51
C GLU A 89 4.75 9.44 1.87
N PRO A 90 4.71 10.57 2.59
CA PRO A 90 4.33 11.85 2.00
C PRO A 90 5.14 12.15 0.73
N GLY A 91 4.47 12.74 -0.26
CA GLY A 91 5.04 12.97 -1.59
C GLY A 91 5.08 11.75 -2.51
N HIS A 92 4.72 10.55 -2.04
CA HIS A 92 4.72 9.30 -2.83
C HIS A 92 3.37 8.59 -2.85
N PHE A 93 3.19 7.68 -3.80
CA PHE A 93 1.98 6.87 -3.94
C PHE A 93 2.25 5.37 -4.15
N CYS A 94 1.28 4.55 -3.77
CA CYS A 94 1.26 3.09 -3.85
C CYS A 94 0.02 2.67 -4.67
N ALA A 95 0.17 2.50 -5.99
CA ALA A 95 -0.95 2.34 -6.92
C ALA A 95 -1.64 0.98 -6.91
N LEU A 96 -0.91 -0.06 -6.52
CA LEU A 96 -1.35 -1.44 -6.61
C LEU A 96 -1.41 -2.08 -5.23
N PRO A 97 -2.31 -3.05 -5.01
CA PRO A 97 -2.21 -3.91 -3.86
C PRO A 97 -0.95 -4.80 -3.97
N GLY A 98 -0.43 -5.26 -2.84
CA GLY A 98 0.66 -6.25 -2.84
C GLY A 98 2.05 -5.66 -3.06
N GLN A 99 2.22 -4.35 -2.91
CA GLN A 99 3.51 -3.69 -3.18
C GLN A 99 4.48 -3.80 -2.01
N SER A 100 5.74 -4.14 -2.31
CA SER A 100 6.84 -4.14 -1.34
C SER A 100 7.59 -2.81 -1.24
N GLN A 101 7.27 -1.87 -2.13
CA GLN A 101 7.91 -0.56 -2.24
C GLN A 101 6.91 0.46 -2.79
N VAL A 102 7.22 1.75 -2.60
CA VAL A 102 6.45 2.83 -3.22
C VAL A 102 6.45 2.72 -4.75
N THR A 103 5.38 3.20 -5.40
CA THR A 103 5.29 3.20 -6.86
C THR A 103 6.11 4.33 -7.45
N GLY A 104 6.06 5.51 -6.83
CA GLY A 104 6.78 6.69 -7.29
C GLY A 104 6.30 7.96 -6.60
N PRO A 105 6.85 9.12 -6.99
CA PRO A 105 6.44 10.41 -6.47
C PRO A 105 5.09 10.84 -7.04
N CYS A 106 4.37 11.67 -6.29
CA CYS A 106 3.16 12.33 -6.79
C CYS A 106 3.48 13.36 -7.86
N LEU A 107 2.60 13.48 -8.86
CA LEU A 107 2.84 14.35 -10.00
C LEU A 107 2.80 15.82 -9.60
N ALA A 108 3.57 16.64 -10.31
CA ALA A 108 3.52 18.09 -10.15
C ALA A 108 2.09 18.61 -10.37
N GLY A 109 1.72 19.65 -9.64
CA GLY A 109 0.34 20.14 -9.55
C GLY A 109 -0.52 19.38 -8.53
N PHE A 110 0.04 18.41 -7.81
CA PHE A 110 -0.61 17.70 -6.72
C PHE A 110 0.35 17.56 -5.53
N TYR A 111 -0.21 17.35 -4.34
CA TYR A 111 0.56 17.00 -3.16
C TYR A 111 -0.02 15.74 -2.50
N CYS A 112 0.83 14.99 -1.82
CA CYS A 112 0.46 13.75 -1.14
C CYS A 112 0.85 13.79 0.34
N THR A 113 -0.12 13.68 1.24
CA THR A 113 0.09 13.75 2.70
C THR A 113 0.55 12.43 3.32
N GLY A 114 0.57 11.34 2.52
CA GLY A 114 0.86 9.98 2.93
C GLY A 114 -0.34 9.06 2.68
N GLY A 115 -0.10 7.79 2.39
CA GLY A 115 -1.17 6.83 2.09
C GLY A 115 -1.79 6.98 0.69
N ALA A 116 -1.19 7.76 -0.22
CA ALA A 116 -1.76 8.03 -1.52
C ALA A 116 -1.79 6.77 -2.41
N ALA A 117 -2.95 6.48 -3.02
CA ALA A 117 -3.11 5.37 -3.97
C ALA A 117 -2.94 5.80 -5.44
N SER A 118 -2.76 7.09 -5.70
CA SER A 118 -2.64 7.68 -7.04
C SER A 118 -1.59 8.79 -7.01
N PRO A 119 -0.85 9.01 -8.10
CA PRO A 119 0.05 10.16 -8.21
C PRO A 119 -0.69 11.50 -8.31
N THR A 120 -2.01 11.47 -8.54
CA THR A 120 -2.90 12.64 -8.66
C THR A 120 -4.08 12.50 -7.70
N PRO A 121 -3.81 12.45 -6.38
CA PRO A 121 -4.86 12.22 -5.40
C PRO A 121 -5.88 13.38 -5.42
N ARG A 122 -7.15 13.06 -5.11
CA ARG A 122 -8.27 14.00 -5.11
C ARG A 122 -9.09 13.89 -3.82
N ASP A 123 -8.49 13.36 -2.76
CA ASP A 123 -9.13 13.14 -1.47
C ASP A 123 -8.20 13.61 -0.34
N ALA A 124 -8.75 14.21 0.70
CA ALA A 124 -7.94 14.76 1.80
C ALA A 124 -7.13 13.68 2.56
N LEU A 125 -7.37 12.39 2.30
CA LEU A 125 -6.70 11.28 2.96
C LEU A 125 -5.31 11.01 2.34
N GLY A 126 -5.23 10.90 1.02
CA GLY A 126 -3.99 10.68 0.27
C GLY A 126 -3.34 11.96 -0.25
N GLY A 127 -4.10 13.06 -0.35
CA GLY A 127 -3.63 14.36 -0.83
C GLY A 127 -4.53 14.95 -1.90
N ASN A 128 -4.22 16.14 -2.40
CA ASN A 128 -5.12 16.84 -3.31
C ASN A 128 -4.39 17.55 -4.45
N THR A 129 -5.18 18.09 -5.37
CA THR A 129 -4.71 19.09 -6.34
C THR A 129 -4.09 20.27 -5.58
N CYS A 130 -3.00 20.82 -6.12
CA CYS A 130 -2.32 21.96 -5.53
C CYS A 130 -3.30 23.15 -5.41
N PRO A 131 -3.50 23.73 -4.21
CA PRO A 131 -4.44 24.82 -4.03
C PRO A 131 -3.93 26.12 -4.66
N GLN A 132 -4.86 27.05 -4.88
CA GLN A 132 -4.56 28.42 -5.27
C GLN A 132 -3.65 29.08 -4.23
N GLY A 133 -2.80 30.01 -4.67
CA GLY A 133 -1.79 30.66 -3.81
C GLY A 133 -0.58 29.78 -3.47
N SER A 134 -0.48 28.56 -4.02
CA SER A 134 0.65 27.66 -3.83
C SER A 134 1.07 26.98 -5.12
N TYR A 135 2.24 26.35 -5.13
CA TYR A 135 2.74 25.49 -6.20
C TYR A 135 3.28 24.17 -5.63
N CYS A 136 3.21 23.11 -6.42
CA CYS A 136 3.53 21.76 -6.00
C CYS A 136 4.42 21.09 -7.07
N PRO A 137 5.76 21.10 -6.92
CA PRO A 137 6.64 20.32 -7.79
C PRO A 137 6.44 18.81 -7.60
N LEU A 138 7.07 18.01 -8.47
CA LEU A 138 7.06 16.54 -8.37
C LEU A 138 7.45 16.08 -6.96
N GLY A 139 6.67 15.19 -6.36
CA GLY A 139 6.94 14.63 -5.05
C GLY A 139 6.57 15.55 -3.87
N SER A 140 5.71 16.55 -4.08
CA SER A 140 5.29 17.45 -3.01
C SER A 140 4.50 16.72 -1.92
N ALA A 141 4.99 16.78 -0.68
CA ALA A 141 4.26 16.28 0.50
C ALA A 141 3.15 17.26 0.96
N SER A 142 3.32 18.53 0.64
CA SER A 142 2.38 19.61 0.95
C SER A 142 2.53 20.74 -0.08
N PRO A 143 1.54 21.64 -0.21
CA PRO A 143 1.65 22.81 -1.08
C PRO A 143 2.73 23.80 -0.60
N LEU A 144 3.55 24.31 -1.52
CA LEU A 144 4.48 25.40 -1.20
C LEU A 144 3.81 26.74 -1.52
N PRO A 145 3.71 27.68 -0.56
CA PRO A 145 3.09 28.98 -0.83
C PRO A 145 3.89 29.75 -1.87
N CYS A 146 3.20 30.54 -2.69
CA CYS A 146 3.86 31.55 -3.51
C CYS A 146 4.65 32.53 -2.62
N PRO A 147 5.80 33.02 -3.09
CA PRO A 147 6.64 33.92 -2.30
C PRO A 147 5.91 35.24 -2.03
N PRO A 148 6.30 35.99 -0.99
CA PRO A 148 5.72 37.29 -0.69
C PRO A 148 5.69 38.20 -1.92
N GLY A 149 4.57 38.90 -2.12
CA GLY A 149 4.37 39.76 -3.29
C GLY A 149 4.03 39.01 -4.58
N HIS A 150 3.79 37.70 -4.53
CA HIS A 150 3.23 36.92 -5.63
C HIS A 150 1.91 36.24 -5.24
N TYR A 151 1.07 35.96 -6.23
CA TYR A 151 -0.20 35.25 -6.08
C TYR A 151 -0.39 34.23 -7.22
N SER A 152 -1.27 33.26 -7.02
CA SER A 152 -1.80 32.45 -8.13
C SER A 152 -3.28 32.16 -7.89
N SER A 153 -4.10 32.50 -8.88
CA SER A 153 -5.55 32.22 -8.89
C SER A 153 -5.88 30.84 -9.45
N SER A 154 -4.89 30.10 -9.93
CA SER A 154 -5.07 28.78 -10.52
C SER A 154 -4.74 27.69 -9.51
N ALA A 155 -5.53 26.61 -9.52
CA ALA A 155 -5.16 25.37 -8.84
C ALA A 155 -4.27 24.53 -9.77
N GLY A 156 -3.51 23.59 -9.20
CA GLY A 156 -2.66 22.68 -9.96
C GLY A 156 -1.33 23.27 -10.42
N ASN A 157 -0.89 24.40 -9.82
CA ASN A 157 0.40 25.00 -10.12
C ASN A 157 1.54 24.02 -9.82
N THR A 158 2.50 23.96 -10.72
CA THR A 158 3.58 22.97 -10.73
C THR A 158 4.91 23.55 -10.26
N GLY A 159 5.09 24.87 -10.37
CA GLY A 159 6.34 25.53 -10.02
C GLY A 159 6.18 27.00 -9.69
N ILE A 160 7.28 27.58 -9.21
CA ILE A 160 7.37 29.00 -8.84
C ILE A 160 7.02 29.95 -9.98
N GLN A 161 7.19 29.52 -11.23
CA GLN A 161 6.88 30.30 -12.43
C GLN A 161 5.36 30.52 -12.62
N ASP A 162 4.53 29.72 -11.93
CA ASP A 162 3.08 29.86 -11.92
C ASP A 162 2.60 30.91 -10.89
N CYS A 163 3.52 31.46 -10.08
CA CYS A 163 3.26 32.55 -9.15
C CYS A 163 3.46 33.89 -9.87
N LEU A 164 2.38 34.66 -10.01
CA LEU A 164 2.36 35.96 -10.67
C LEU A 164 2.69 37.08 -9.67
N LEU A 165 3.47 38.08 -10.08
CA LEU A 165 3.71 39.28 -9.28
C LEU A 165 2.40 40.01 -8.97
N CYS A 166 2.24 40.43 -7.73
CA CYS A 166 1.19 41.37 -7.35
C CYS A 166 1.54 42.73 -7.95
N ASP A 167 0.83 43.15 -9.00
CA ASP A 167 0.94 44.52 -9.51
C ASP A 167 0.62 45.50 -8.38
N ALA A 168 1.53 46.45 -8.12
CA ALA A 168 1.32 47.51 -7.14
C ALA A 168 0.06 48.31 -7.52
N GLY A 169 -1.03 48.09 -6.79
CA GLY A 169 -2.30 48.80 -6.98
C GLY A 169 -3.50 47.94 -7.38
N LYS A 170 -3.36 46.63 -7.62
CA LYS A 170 -4.52 45.73 -7.74
C LYS A 170 -4.76 45.02 -6.41
N THR A 171 -5.82 45.41 -5.71
CA THR A 171 -6.36 44.63 -4.60
C THR A 171 -6.86 43.29 -5.14
N LEU A 172 -6.44 42.19 -4.51
CA LEU A 172 -7.06 40.88 -4.74
C LEU A 172 -8.54 41.05 -4.38
N GLN A 173 -9.43 40.93 -5.38
CA GLN A 173 -10.84 40.73 -5.12
C GLN A 173 -10.95 39.36 -4.45
N ASN A 174 -11.09 39.37 -3.12
CA ASN A 174 -11.55 38.21 -2.38
C ASN A 174 -12.87 37.75 -3.03
N PRO A 175 -12.97 36.52 -3.57
CA PRO A 175 -14.26 36.00 -4.00
C PRO A 175 -15.18 35.68 -2.81
N ASP A 176 -14.64 35.70 -1.59
CA ASP A 176 -15.39 35.53 -0.34
C ASP A 176 -15.45 36.87 0.41
N GLY A 177 -16.54 37.61 0.13
CA GLY A 177 -17.17 38.71 0.90
C GLY A 177 -16.32 39.49 1.88
#